data_AF-A0A2G5SGZ2-F1
#
_entry.id   AF-A0A2G5SGZ2-F1
#
_cell.length_a   1.000
_cell.length_b   1.000
_cell.length_c   1.000
_cell.angle_alpha   90.00
_cell.angle_beta   90.00
_cell.angle_gamma   90.00
#
_symmetry.space_group_name_H-M   'P 1'
#
loop_
_entity.id
_entity.type
_entity.pdbx_description
1 polymer ?
#
loop_
_entity_poly.entity_id
_entity_poly.type
_entity_poly.pdbx_seq_one_letter_code
_entity_poly.pdbx_strand_id
1 'polypeptide(L)'
;MKMLLHIILLLAIAISVTGFLSPKSVNEEIVRHLNNARAEYAKRLLIGNMHELTFNENLLKTAYSIANCDNKKGDFEIVKKSELRKNPKDRTTPKGYHPLQTRIACVKNLLTCKKYDEPICLLGPYSNPTDDQIKTGIIGSRCKYGVGELRLCKAPPATKA
;
A
#
# COMPACT_ATOMS: atom_id res chain seq x y z
N MET A 1 -35.00 -45.84 13.32
CA MET A 1 -33.62 -45.40 12.97
C MET A 1 -33.53 -44.66 11.62
N LYS A 2 -34.48 -43.78 11.25
CA LYS A 2 -34.38 -42.93 10.04
C LYS A 2 -34.25 -41.43 10.33
N MET A 3 -34.59 -41.01 11.55
CA MET A 3 -34.61 -39.59 11.94
C MET A 3 -33.25 -39.08 12.48
N LEU A 4 -32.41 -39.97 13.01
CA LEU A 4 -31.05 -39.64 13.49
C LEU A 4 -30.04 -39.46 12.35
N LEU A 5 -30.25 -40.06 11.18
CA LEU A 5 -29.34 -39.95 10.04
C LEU A 5 -29.44 -38.58 9.33
N HIS A 6 -30.61 -37.94 9.38
CA HIS A 6 -30.84 -36.62 8.77
C HIS A 6 -30.29 -35.47 9.61
N ILE A 7 -30.20 -35.65 10.94
CA ILE A 7 -29.65 -34.64 11.85
C ILE A 7 -28.11 -34.58 11.74
N ILE A 8 -27.45 -35.70 11.47
CA ILE A 8 -26.00 -35.75 11.27
C ILE A 8 -25.59 -35.09 9.93
N LEU A 9 -26.47 -35.11 8.91
CA LEU A 9 -26.18 -34.47 7.62
C LEU A 9 -26.27 -32.93 7.66
N LEU A 10 -27.04 -32.37 8.60
CA LEU A 10 -27.17 -30.91 8.76
C LEU A 10 -26.05 -30.27 9.61
N LEU A 11 -25.27 -31.05 10.37
CA LEU A 11 -24.13 -30.53 11.13
C LEU A 11 -22.83 -30.41 10.31
N ALA A 12 -22.79 -30.96 9.08
CA ALA A 12 -21.58 -30.96 8.26
C ALA A 12 -21.34 -29.67 7.45
N ILE A 13 -22.26 -28.69 7.48
CA ILE A 13 -22.14 -27.43 6.70
C ILE A 13 -21.75 -26.23 7.57
N ALA A 14 -21.52 -26.42 8.88
CA ALA A 14 -20.85 -25.42 9.69
C ALA A 14 -19.32 -25.52 9.54
N ILE A 15 -18.81 -25.65 8.31
CA ILE A 15 -17.40 -25.34 8.05
C ILE A 15 -17.30 -23.83 8.19
N SER A 16 -16.73 -23.43 9.30
CA SER A 16 -16.43 -22.05 9.67
C SER A 16 -15.73 -21.38 8.49
N VAL A 17 -16.43 -20.46 7.81
CA VAL A 17 -15.81 -19.53 6.87
C VAL A 17 -15.01 -18.52 7.70
N THR A 18 -13.93 -18.96 8.33
CA THR A 18 -12.85 -18.05 8.73
C THR A 18 -12.17 -17.65 7.44
N GLY A 19 -12.75 -16.66 6.73
CA GLY A 19 -12.25 -16.18 5.46
C GLY A 19 -10.81 -15.70 5.62
N PHE A 20 -9.86 -16.49 5.12
CA PHE A 20 -8.48 -16.04 5.03
C PHE A 20 -8.41 -14.95 3.96
N LEU A 21 -8.26 -13.68 4.37
CA LEU A 21 -8.07 -12.59 3.41
C LEU A 21 -6.78 -12.85 2.61
N SER A 22 -6.89 -12.74 1.28
CA SER A 22 -5.74 -12.89 0.40
C SER A 22 -4.71 -11.76 0.61
N PRO A 23 -3.42 -11.98 0.32
CA PRO A 23 -2.43 -10.91 0.37
C PRO A 23 -2.81 -9.69 -0.47
N LYS A 24 -3.49 -9.92 -1.61
CA LYS A 24 -4.01 -8.86 -2.47
C LYS A 24 -5.09 -8.03 -1.76
N SER A 25 -6.11 -8.68 -1.18
CA SER A 25 -7.20 -7.96 -0.51
C SER A 25 -6.71 -7.16 0.70
N VAL A 26 -5.76 -7.70 1.47
CA VAL A 26 -5.10 -6.96 2.56
C VAL A 26 -4.37 -5.72 2.03
N ASN A 27 -3.66 -5.86 0.91
CA ASN A 27 -2.94 -4.74 0.31
C ASN A 27 -3.88 -3.68 -0.27
N GLU A 28 -4.98 -4.08 -0.91
CA GLU A 28 -6.01 -3.18 -1.42
C GLU A 28 -6.65 -2.36 -0.28
N GLU A 29 -6.87 -2.99 0.88
CA GLU A 29 -7.34 -2.29 2.07
C GLU A 29 -6.31 -1.28 2.60
N ILE A 30 -5.03 -1.65 2.65
CA ILE A 30 -3.93 -0.73 3.02
C ILE A 30 -3.88 0.46 2.06
N VAL A 31 -3.94 0.21 0.76
CA VAL A 31 -3.96 1.23 -0.31
C VAL A 31 -5.12 2.18 -0.10
N ARG A 32 -6.34 1.66 0.09
CA ARG A 32 -7.55 2.47 0.32
C ARG A 32 -7.37 3.41 1.52
N HIS A 33 -6.94 2.88 2.66
CA HIS A 33 -6.73 3.71 3.85
C HIS A 33 -5.61 4.72 3.68
N LEU A 34 -4.52 4.36 3.00
CA LEU A 34 -3.41 5.26 2.78
C LEU A 34 -3.76 6.37 1.78
N ASN A 35 -4.53 6.09 0.72
CA ASN A 35 -5.00 7.10 -0.22
C ASN A 35 -5.94 8.10 0.44
N ASN A 36 -6.86 7.65 1.30
CA ASN A 36 -7.68 8.57 2.09
C ASN A 36 -6.82 9.51 2.95
N ALA A 37 -5.81 8.96 3.63
CA ALA A 37 -4.92 9.77 4.46
C ALA A 37 -4.00 10.70 3.63
N ARG A 38 -3.55 10.26 2.44
CA ARG A 38 -2.80 11.07 1.48
C ARG A 38 -3.64 12.24 0.97
N ALA A 39 -4.92 12.04 0.70
CA ALA A 39 -5.84 13.10 0.27
C ALA A 39 -6.01 14.17 1.37
N GLU A 40 -6.28 13.75 2.61
CA GLU A 40 -6.39 14.69 3.74
C GLU A 40 -5.07 15.44 3.99
N TYR A 41 -3.93 14.75 3.89
CA TYR A 41 -2.62 15.38 4.04
C TYR A 41 -2.33 16.40 2.93
N ALA A 42 -2.62 16.04 1.68
CA ALA A 42 -2.42 16.92 0.52
C ALA A 42 -3.33 18.15 0.60
N LYS A 43 -4.58 17.98 1.05
CA LYS A 43 -5.51 19.09 1.28
C LYS A 43 -4.99 20.04 2.36
N ARG A 44 -4.56 19.51 3.50
CA ARG A 44 -4.09 20.30 4.64
C ARG A 44 -2.80 21.07 4.35
N LEU A 45 -1.87 20.46 3.61
CA LEU A 45 -0.56 21.06 3.31
C LEU A 45 -0.48 21.70 1.92
N LEU A 46 -1.60 21.82 1.21
CA LEU A 46 -1.68 22.38 -0.14
C LEU A 46 -0.68 21.72 -1.09
N ILE A 47 -0.70 20.38 -1.17
CA ILE A 47 0.10 19.60 -2.12
C ILE A 47 -0.77 19.33 -3.36
N GLY A 48 -0.41 19.96 -4.47
CA GLY A 48 -1.19 19.90 -5.71
C GLY A 48 -0.91 18.67 -6.58
N ASN A 49 0.21 17.98 -6.36
CA ASN A 49 0.67 16.85 -7.20
C ASN A 49 0.68 15.48 -6.48
N MET A 50 -0.10 15.29 -5.42
CA MET A 50 -0.17 14.03 -4.69
C MET A 50 -0.82 12.93 -5.54
N HIS A 51 -0.06 11.92 -5.94
CA HIS A 51 -0.59 10.80 -6.72
C HIS A 51 -1.35 9.79 -5.85
N GLU A 52 -2.32 9.14 -6.48
CA GLU A 52 -2.99 7.98 -5.92
C GLU A 52 -2.05 6.77 -5.94
N LEU A 53 -2.03 6.01 -4.85
CA LEU A 53 -1.34 4.72 -4.80
C LEU A 53 -2.23 3.61 -5.34
N THR A 54 -1.61 2.66 -6.00
CA THR A 54 -2.26 1.42 -6.46
C THR A 54 -1.50 0.21 -5.92
N PHE A 55 -2.21 -0.89 -5.69
CA PHE A 55 -1.57 -2.16 -5.36
C PHE A 55 -0.76 -2.66 -6.57
N ASN A 56 0.46 -3.14 -6.34
CA ASN A 56 1.31 -3.69 -7.38
C ASN A 56 1.83 -5.09 -7.04
N GLU A 57 1.44 -6.09 -7.82
CA GLU A 57 1.80 -7.49 -7.59
C GLU A 57 3.31 -7.76 -7.75
N ASN A 58 4.00 -7.05 -8.63
CA ASN A 58 5.44 -7.21 -8.81
C ASN A 58 6.23 -6.64 -7.61
N LEU A 59 5.78 -5.51 -7.07
CA LEU A 59 6.29 -5.01 -5.79
C LEU A 59 6.00 -5.99 -4.66
N LEU A 60 4.84 -6.65 -4.63
CA LEU A 60 4.52 -7.65 -3.61
C LEU A 60 5.51 -8.84 -3.65
N LYS A 61 5.76 -9.38 -4.84
CA LYS A 61 6.76 -10.46 -5.04
C LYS A 61 8.15 -10.01 -4.58
N THR A 62 8.55 -8.80 -4.96
CA THR A 62 9.84 -8.21 -4.55
C THR A 62 9.93 -8.01 -3.04
N ALA A 63 8.84 -7.56 -2.41
CA ALA A 63 8.75 -7.38 -0.97
C ALA A 63 8.91 -8.70 -0.23
N TYR A 64 8.29 -9.79 -0.72
CA TYR A 64 8.47 -11.13 -0.16
C TYR A 64 9.92 -11.61 -0.26
N SER A 65 10.58 -11.43 -1.41
CA SER A 65 12.01 -11.73 -1.55
C SER A 65 12.86 -10.98 -0.53
N ILE A 66 12.64 -9.65 -0.39
CA ILE A 66 13.37 -8.81 0.57
C ILE A 66 13.11 -9.25 2.01
N ALA A 67 11.86 -9.53 2.36
CA ALA A 67 11.48 -10.03 3.68
C ALA A 67 12.07 -11.41 3.96
N ASN A 68 12.37 -12.20 2.92
CA ASN A 68 13.11 -13.45 2.98
C ASN A 68 14.63 -13.27 2.80
N CYS A 69 15.16 -12.14 3.28
CA CYS A 69 16.59 -11.80 3.32
C CYS A 69 17.27 -11.44 2.00
N ASP A 70 16.59 -11.52 0.83
CA ASP A 70 17.21 -11.12 -0.43
C ASP A 70 17.61 -9.64 -0.42
N ASN A 71 18.75 -9.35 -1.07
CA ASN A 71 19.22 -7.99 -1.29
C ASN A 71 18.74 -7.50 -2.67
N LYS A 72 17.45 -7.18 -2.80
CA LYS A 72 16.89 -6.59 -4.03
C LYS A 72 16.98 -5.06 -3.98
N LYS A 73 17.27 -4.46 -5.14
CA LYS A 73 17.22 -3.02 -5.40
C LYS A 73 16.33 -2.77 -6.61
N GLY A 74 15.88 -1.55 -6.77
CA GLY A 74 15.12 -1.13 -7.95
C GLY A 74 14.47 0.22 -7.74
N ASP A 75 13.51 0.53 -8.62
CA ASP A 75 12.71 1.75 -8.62
C ASP A 75 11.62 1.69 -7.55
N PHE A 76 12.05 1.51 -6.30
CA PHE A 76 11.22 1.50 -5.12
C PHE A 76 12.02 1.87 -3.87
N GLU A 77 11.34 2.47 -2.90
CA GLU A 77 11.81 2.70 -1.54
C GLU A 77 11.30 1.59 -0.62
N ILE A 78 12.16 1.10 0.28
CA ILE A 78 11.76 0.16 1.34
C ILE A 78 11.34 0.99 2.56
N VAL A 79 10.11 0.78 3.02
CA VAL A 79 9.50 1.56 4.09
C VAL A 79 8.98 0.64 5.17
N LYS A 80 9.42 0.84 6.41
CA LYS A 80 8.88 0.11 7.55
C LYS A 80 7.44 0.55 7.85
N LYS A 81 6.61 -0.33 8.43
CA LYS A 81 5.21 0.02 8.77
C LYS A 81 5.11 1.26 9.65
N SER A 82 6.02 1.44 10.61
CA SER A 82 6.14 2.63 11.46
C SER A 82 6.42 3.93 10.69
N GLU A 83 7.12 3.86 9.55
CA GLU A 83 7.50 5.00 8.70
C GLU A 83 6.44 5.32 7.62
N LEU A 84 5.47 4.41 7.41
CA LEU A 84 4.49 4.54 6.34
C LEU A 84 3.50 5.68 6.58
N ARG A 85 3.17 5.98 7.84
CA ARG A 85 2.22 7.02 8.24
C ARG A 85 2.85 8.02 9.18
N LYS A 86 2.27 9.22 9.21
CA LYS A 86 2.73 10.30 10.07
C LYS A 86 2.75 9.88 11.53
N ASN A 87 3.94 9.78 12.10
CA ASN A 87 4.09 9.84 13.55
C ASN A 87 3.83 11.30 13.99
N PRO A 88 2.93 11.56 14.95
CA PRO A 88 2.67 12.93 15.42
C PRO A 88 3.90 13.71 15.88
N LYS A 89 4.97 13.00 16.27
CA LYS A 89 6.24 13.60 16.74
C LYS A 89 7.22 13.94 15.61
N ASP A 90 6.96 13.48 14.38
CA ASP A 90 7.88 13.65 13.26
C ASP A 90 7.56 14.91 12.45
N ARG A 91 8.60 15.72 12.20
CA ARG A 91 8.53 16.93 11.36
C ARG A 91 8.77 16.60 9.88
N THR A 92 9.29 15.42 9.57
CA THR A 92 9.54 14.99 8.20
C THR A 92 8.25 14.51 7.51
N THR A 93 8.23 14.62 6.18
CA THR A 93 7.16 14.02 5.37
C THR A 93 7.19 12.51 5.57
N PRO A 94 6.10 11.87 6.03
CA PRO A 94 6.10 10.41 6.16
C PRO A 94 6.31 9.77 4.80
N LYS A 95 7.13 8.72 4.71
CA LYS A 95 7.54 8.15 3.42
C LYS A 95 6.34 7.71 2.55
N GLY A 96 5.29 7.18 3.18
CA GLY A 96 4.03 6.83 2.51
C GLY A 96 3.23 8.01 1.92
N TYR A 97 3.69 9.24 2.12
CA TYR A 97 3.03 10.49 1.73
C TYR A 97 3.84 11.26 0.69
N HIS A 98 4.93 10.69 0.18
CA HIS A 98 5.63 11.32 -0.93
C HIS A 98 4.72 11.37 -2.17
N PRO A 99 4.51 12.55 -2.80
CA PRO A 99 3.48 12.75 -3.82
C PRO A 99 3.74 12.04 -5.14
N LEU A 100 4.99 11.68 -5.44
CA LEU A 100 5.32 11.03 -6.71
C LEU A 100 5.31 9.49 -6.65
N GLN A 101 5.11 8.89 -5.48
CA GLN A 101 4.87 7.45 -5.40
C GLN A 101 3.45 7.14 -5.92
N THR A 102 3.33 6.11 -6.77
CA THR A 102 2.07 5.71 -7.45
C THR A 102 1.70 4.25 -7.22
N ARG A 103 2.61 3.45 -6.67
CA ARG A 103 2.42 2.02 -6.43
C ARG A 103 2.97 1.62 -5.07
N ILE A 104 2.30 0.67 -4.43
CA ILE A 104 2.68 0.12 -3.14
C ILE A 104 2.39 -1.39 -3.06
N ALA A 105 3.22 -2.09 -2.30
CA ALA A 105 2.87 -3.41 -1.77
C ALA A 105 3.55 -3.64 -0.42
N CYS A 106 2.85 -4.27 0.51
CA CYS A 106 3.31 -4.56 1.86
C CYS A 106 3.28 -6.05 2.15
N VAL A 107 4.25 -6.50 2.95
CA VAL A 107 4.37 -7.87 3.44
C VAL A 107 4.51 -7.87 4.95
N LYS A 108 3.94 -8.89 5.60
CA LYS A 108 4.16 -9.14 7.03
C LYS A 108 5.62 -9.56 7.25
N ASN A 109 6.08 -9.44 8.49
CA ASN A 109 7.35 -10.03 8.91
C ASN A 109 7.31 -11.56 8.66
N LEU A 110 8.38 -12.09 8.07
CA LEU A 110 8.54 -13.53 7.87
C LEU A 110 9.42 -14.10 8.98
N LEU A 111 9.03 -15.24 9.55
CA LEU A 111 9.82 -15.89 10.60
C LEU A 111 11.14 -16.48 10.07
N THR A 112 11.25 -16.67 8.76
CA THR A 112 12.42 -17.24 8.08
C THR A 112 13.64 -16.32 8.09
N CYS A 113 13.44 -15.01 8.26
CA CYS A 113 14.48 -14.01 8.16
C CYS A 113 14.17 -12.80 9.07
N LYS A 114 15.10 -12.45 9.96
CA LYS A 114 14.96 -11.31 10.89
C LYS A 114 15.55 -10.00 10.35
N LYS A 115 15.61 -9.83 9.02
CA LYS A 115 16.15 -8.60 8.39
C LYS A 115 15.35 -7.36 8.77
N TYR A 116 14.05 -7.52 9.03
CA TYR A 116 13.18 -6.48 9.55
C TYR A 116 12.43 -7.00 10.78
N ASP A 117 12.29 -6.14 11.78
CA ASP A 117 11.59 -6.36 13.04
C ASP A 117 10.09 -6.08 12.95
N GLU A 118 9.64 -5.47 11.85
CA GLU A 118 8.24 -5.14 11.58
C GLU A 118 7.88 -5.37 10.11
N PRO A 119 6.58 -5.37 9.74
CA PRO A 119 6.16 -5.41 8.35
C PRO A 119 6.78 -4.28 7.52
N ILE A 120 7.10 -4.58 6.27
CA ILE A 120 7.64 -3.60 5.32
C ILE A 120 6.67 -3.38 4.17
N CYS A 121 6.77 -2.22 3.55
CA CYS A 121 6.15 -1.86 2.30
C CYS A 121 7.21 -1.41 1.29
N LEU A 122 6.97 -1.69 0.02
CA LEU A 122 7.71 -1.07 -1.08
C LEU A 122 6.83 0.00 -1.70
N LEU A 123 7.37 1.21 -1.88
CA LEU A 123 6.73 2.34 -2.56
C LEU A 123 7.51 2.65 -3.83
N GLY A 124 6.84 2.81 -4.97
CA GLY A 124 7.50 3.12 -6.24
C GLY A 124 6.75 4.18 -7.04
N PRO A 125 7.39 4.78 -8.07
CA PRO A 125 8.65 4.31 -8.66
C PRO A 125 9.94 4.95 -8.10
N TYR A 126 9.88 5.85 -7.12
CA TYR A 126 11.08 6.57 -6.68
C TYR A 126 11.76 5.83 -5.53
N SER A 127 13.06 5.57 -5.63
CA SER A 127 13.84 4.90 -4.58
C SER A 127 14.38 5.85 -3.50
N ASN A 128 14.56 7.12 -3.83
CA ASN A 128 14.94 8.19 -2.91
C ASN A 128 14.24 9.49 -3.31
N PRO A 129 12.92 9.58 -3.13
CA PRO A 129 12.19 10.80 -3.45
C PRO A 129 12.59 11.96 -2.54
N THR A 130 12.46 13.19 -3.04
CA THR A 130 12.97 14.40 -2.39
C THR A 130 11.90 15.50 -2.33
N ASP A 131 11.98 16.39 -1.34
CA ASP A 131 10.94 17.39 -1.09
C ASP A 131 10.77 18.43 -2.22
N ASP A 132 11.79 18.66 -3.06
CA ASP A 132 11.69 19.54 -4.25
C ASP A 132 10.68 19.01 -5.29
N GLN A 133 10.35 17.72 -5.22
CA GLN A 133 9.34 17.08 -6.06
C GLN A 133 7.91 17.42 -5.61
N ILE A 134 7.73 17.99 -4.41
CA ILE A 134 6.44 18.40 -3.87
C ILE A 134 6.05 19.74 -4.50
N LYS A 135 4.90 19.76 -5.19
CA LYS A 135 4.39 20.98 -5.84
C LYS A 135 3.22 21.55 -5.05
N THR A 136 3.37 22.78 -4.57
CA THR A 136 2.30 23.48 -3.86
C THR A 136 1.12 23.81 -4.78
N GLY A 137 -0.09 23.66 -4.25
CA GLY A 137 -1.34 23.98 -4.90
C GLY A 137 -2.53 23.29 -4.24
N ILE A 138 -3.74 23.67 -4.62
CA ILE A 138 -4.94 22.94 -4.20
C ILE A 138 -4.81 21.49 -4.66
N ILE A 139 -5.27 20.53 -3.85
CA ILE A 139 -5.25 19.10 -4.19
C ILE A 139 -5.78 18.86 -5.61
N GLY A 140 -4.95 18.19 -6.41
CA GLY A 140 -5.26 17.86 -7.80
C GLY A 140 -4.85 18.92 -8.83
N SER A 141 -4.53 20.15 -8.42
CA SER A 141 -4.26 21.28 -9.34
C SER A 141 -2.98 21.15 -10.16
N ARG A 142 -2.07 20.25 -9.77
CA ARG A 142 -0.78 20.01 -10.45
C ARG A 142 -0.72 18.61 -11.08
N CYS A 143 -1.86 17.95 -11.28
CA CYS A 143 -1.92 16.64 -11.92
C CYS A 143 -1.80 16.75 -13.43
N LYS A 144 -0.86 15.99 -14.01
CA LYS A 144 -0.65 15.95 -15.47
C LYS A 144 -1.66 15.04 -16.20
N TYR A 145 -2.11 13.98 -15.53
CA TYR A 145 -2.95 12.92 -16.12
C TYR A 145 -4.38 12.91 -15.54
N GLY A 146 -4.82 14.06 -15.03
CA GLY A 146 -6.11 14.20 -14.36
C GLY A 146 -6.11 13.65 -12.93
N VAL A 147 -7.30 13.65 -12.34
CA VAL A 147 -7.54 13.29 -10.94
C VAL A 147 -8.42 12.05 -10.80
N GLY A 148 -8.21 11.27 -9.75
CA GLY A 148 -9.12 10.22 -9.27
C GLY A 148 -10.22 10.77 -8.37
N GLU A 149 -11.04 9.89 -7.80
CA GLU A 149 -12.20 10.26 -6.97
C GLU A 149 -11.82 11.09 -5.74
N LEU A 150 -10.70 10.76 -5.10
CA LEU A 150 -10.15 11.48 -3.95
C LEU A 150 -9.40 12.77 -4.31
N ARG A 151 -9.51 13.24 -5.57
CA ARG A 151 -8.74 14.36 -6.16
C ARG A 151 -7.22 14.17 -6.20
N LEU A 152 -6.74 12.96 -5.90
CA LEU A 152 -5.34 12.57 -6.07
C LEU A 152 -5.01 12.43 -7.56
N CYS A 153 -3.76 12.67 -7.93
CA CYS A 153 -3.29 12.55 -9.30
C CYS A 153 -3.29 11.10 -9.78
N LYS A 154 -3.82 10.87 -10.98
CA LYS A 154 -3.65 9.60 -11.67
C LYS A 154 -2.19 9.40 -12.04
N ALA A 155 -1.71 8.16 -11.92
CA ALA A 155 -0.39 7.78 -12.38
C ALA A 155 -0.25 8.02 -13.90
N PRO A 156 0.99 8.21 -14.41
CA PRO A 156 1.22 8.20 -15.84
C PRO A 156 0.66 6.91 -16.48
N PRO A 157 0.10 6.98 -17.70
CA PRO A 157 -0.27 5.78 -18.44
C PRO A 157 0.93 4.83 -18.52
N ALA A 158 0.69 3.53 -18.38
CA ALA A 158 1.73 2.55 -18.66
C ALA A 158 2.22 2.77 -20.10
N THR A 159 3.50 3.11 -20.28
CA THR A 159 4.12 3.11 -21.59
C THR A 159 3.99 1.69 -22.13
N LYS A 160 3.27 1.52 -23.25
CA LYS A 160 3.35 0.29 -24.04
C LYS A 160 4.82 0.18 -24.47
N ALA A 161 5.53 -0.76 -23.88
CA ALA A 161 6.84 -1.17 -24.34
C ALA A 161 6.69 -1.86 -25.71
#